data_AF-A0A6B9Z0A8-F1
#
_entry.id   AF-A0A6B9Z0A8-F1
#
_cell.length_a   1.000
_cell.length_b   1.000
_cell.length_c   1.000
_cell.angle_alpha   90.00
_cell.angle_beta   90.00
_cell.angle_gamma   90.00
#
_symmetry.space_group_name_H-M   'P 1'
#
loop_
_entity.id
_entity.type
_entity.pdbx_description
1 polymer ?
#
loop_
_entity_poly.entity_id
_entity_poly.type
_entity_poly.pdbx_seq_one_letter_code
_entity_poly.pdbx_strand_id
1 'polypeptide(L)'
;MKKLLLSAVFALTLCFAAKAQDEAVTENPGEVKETKALTIDELKAQRAELVAMLKSEEFQKVLAKADALKAPKDAGIAGVDALAGMVTTMLTQLKENRQLIPQMYASVTGQTIDGLPTTEVKPLSPDQLMNFSKLCLSMGSSLLKSSKDLITLPGEIKSAGLMKGIKGLKSLMYIKSSIGALKQEISFNSKMINNLIATNKLAMAANTTK
;
A
#
# COMPACT_ATOMS: atom_id res chain seq x y z
N MET A 1 -18.13 19.84 27.65
CA MET A 1 -18.09 19.22 26.30
C MET A 1 -16.91 18.26 26.26
N LYS A 2 -17.18 16.96 26.05
CA LYS A 2 -16.23 15.84 26.19
C LYS A 2 -15.19 15.85 25.05
N LYS A 3 -13.91 15.81 25.40
CA LYS A 3 -12.79 15.57 24.47
C LYS A 3 -12.78 14.09 24.10
N LEU A 4 -13.15 13.75 22.87
CA LEU A 4 -12.96 12.43 22.28
C LEU A 4 -11.61 12.43 21.55
N LEU A 5 -10.56 12.00 22.26
CA LEU A 5 -9.30 11.61 21.64
C LEU A 5 -9.50 10.24 21.00
N LEU A 6 -9.78 10.23 19.69
CA LEU A 6 -9.88 9.01 18.91
C LEU A 6 -8.46 8.57 18.49
N SER A 7 -7.76 7.93 19.42
CA SER A 7 -6.50 7.24 19.15
C SER A 7 -6.78 5.89 18.47
N ALA A 8 -6.90 5.91 17.14
CA ALA A 8 -6.84 4.72 16.31
C ALA A 8 -5.46 4.66 15.63
N VAL A 9 -4.47 4.11 16.32
CA VAL A 9 -3.21 3.66 15.70
C VAL A 9 -3.35 2.17 15.49
N PHE A 10 -3.80 1.76 14.30
CA PHE A 10 -3.77 0.37 13.89
C PHE A 10 -2.43 0.14 13.20
N ALA A 11 -1.47 -0.43 13.94
CA ALA A 11 -0.20 -0.86 13.39
C ALA A 11 -0.43 -2.07 12.49
N LEU A 12 -0.54 -1.85 11.18
CA LEU A 12 -0.46 -2.94 10.21
C LEU A 12 1.01 -3.29 9.98
N THR A 13 1.57 -4.08 10.89
CA THR A 13 2.87 -4.72 10.68
C THR A 13 2.70 -5.82 9.63
N LEU A 14 2.79 -5.47 8.35
CA LEU A 14 2.95 -6.46 7.28
C LEU A 14 4.38 -7.02 7.37
N CYS A 15 4.57 -7.98 8.29
CA CYS A 15 5.78 -8.79 8.39
C CYS A 15 5.93 -9.63 7.12
N PHE A 16 6.77 -9.18 6.19
CA PHE A 16 7.49 -10.08 5.28
C PHE A 16 8.96 -10.09 5.71
N ALA A 17 9.24 -10.79 6.80
CA ALA A 17 10.58 -11.24 7.15
C ALA A 17 10.47 -12.73 7.49
N ALA A 18 10.76 -13.58 6.51
CA ALA A 18 10.99 -14.98 6.77
C ALA A 18 12.40 -15.12 7.37
N LYS A 19 12.47 -15.27 8.70
CA LYS A 19 13.28 -16.30 9.35
C LYS A 19 12.65 -16.60 10.71
N ALA A 20 12.38 -17.89 10.90
CA ALA A 20 11.64 -18.47 12.00
C ALA A 20 12.32 -18.24 13.35
N GLN A 21 11.50 -17.99 14.37
CA GLN A 21 11.70 -18.57 15.68
C GLN A 21 10.32 -18.83 16.30
N ASP A 22 10.09 -20.10 16.58
CA ASP A 22 9.06 -20.63 17.47
C ASP A 22 9.02 -19.84 18.77
N GLU A 23 7.82 -19.46 19.23
CA GLU A 23 7.44 -19.57 20.65
C GLU A 23 5.95 -19.27 20.83
N ALA A 24 5.34 -20.06 21.71
CA ALA A 24 3.93 -20.26 21.89
C ALA A 24 3.15 -18.99 22.29
N VAL A 25 1.98 -18.83 21.68
CA VAL A 25 1.00 -17.79 21.99
C VAL A 25 0.18 -18.23 23.21
N THR A 26 0.37 -17.54 24.34
CA THR A 26 -0.67 -17.38 25.36
C THR A 26 -1.14 -15.94 25.35
N GLU A 27 -2.34 -15.72 24.80
CA GLU A 27 -3.00 -14.42 24.74
C GLU A 27 -3.48 -14.01 26.13
N ASN A 28 -3.07 -12.84 26.59
CA ASN A 28 -3.76 -12.11 27.65
C ASN A 28 -4.13 -10.72 27.09
N PRO A 29 -5.42 -10.35 26.98
CA PRO A 29 -5.89 -9.19 26.21
C PRO A 29 -5.67 -7.83 26.90
N GLY A 30 -4.66 -7.70 27.75
CA GLY A 30 -4.39 -6.50 28.57
C GLY A 30 -3.12 -5.72 28.25
N GLU A 31 -2.22 -6.23 27.41
CA GLU A 31 -0.97 -5.53 27.11
C GLU A 31 -0.97 -5.01 25.67
N VAL A 32 -1.26 -3.73 25.51
CA VAL A 32 -0.80 -2.97 24.36
C VAL A 32 0.72 -3.00 24.44
N LYS A 33 1.38 -3.94 23.75
CA LYS A 33 2.81 -3.86 23.49
C LYS A 33 3.07 -2.50 22.88
N GLU A 34 3.66 -1.59 23.65
CA GLU A 34 4.13 -0.31 23.15
C GLU A 34 5.04 -0.61 21.97
N THR A 35 4.51 -0.37 20.77
CA THR A 35 5.32 -0.43 19.57
C THR A 35 6.29 0.73 19.72
N LYS A 36 7.57 0.43 20.01
CA LYS A 36 8.62 1.44 20.23
C LYS A 36 8.41 2.60 19.28
N ALA A 37 8.03 3.76 19.83
CA ALA A 37 7.87 4.96 19.02
C ALA A 37 9.23 5.27 18.39
N LEU A 38 9.30 5.25 17.07
CA LEU A 38 10.54 5.54 16.36
C LEU A 38 10.97 6.98 16.66
N THR A 39 12.26 7.14 16.91
CA THR A 39 12.90 8.45 17.03
C THR A 39 12.87 9.19 15.70
N ILE A 40 13.10 10.51 15.74
CA ILE A 40 13.17 11.34 14.53
C ILE A 40 14.25 10.82 13.58
N ASP A 41 15.40 10.39 14.10
CA ASP A 41 16.51 9.90 13.28
C ASP A 41 16.23 8.52 12.68
N GLU A 42 15.58 7.61 13.42
CA GLU A 42 15.09 6.34 12.87
C GLU A 42 14.06 6.57 11.75
N LEU A 43 13.16 7.56 11.91
CA LEU A 43 12.20 7.92 10.87
C LEU A 43 12.87 8.52 9.63
N LYS A 44 13.90 9.35 9.79
CA LYS A 44 14.68 9.89 8.67
C LYS A 44 15.42 8.77 7.93
N ALA A 45 16.04 7.84 8.65
CA ALA A 45 16.75 6.70 8.05
C ALA A 45 15.80 5.82 7.23
N GLN A 46 14.67 5.40 7.82
CA GLN A 46 13.65 4.64 7.11
C GLN A 46 13.12 5.38 5.88
N ARG A 47 12.95 6.69 5.96
CA ARG A 47 12.49 7.49 4.83
C ARG A 47 13.53 7.54 3.71
N ALA A 48 14.81 7.64 4.04
CA ALA A 48 15.88 7.61 3.05
C ALA A 48 15.92 6.26 2.31
N GLU A 49 15.73 5.14 3.02
CA GLU A 49 15.60 3.82 2.40
C GLU A 49 14.39 3.73 1.46
N LEU A 50 13.24 4.27 1.87
CA LEU A 50 12.04 4.29 1.04
C LEU A 50 12.23 5.18 -0.20
N VAL A 51 12.88 6.33 -0.07
CA VAL A 51 13.22 7.19 -1.22
C VAL A 51 14.20 6.47 -2.16
N ALA A 52 15.20 5.77 -1.62
CA ALA A 52 16.14 4.97 -2.42
C ALA A 52 15.41 3.83 -3.15
N MET A 53 14.48 3.14 -2.47
CA MET A 53 13.62 2.12 -3.09
C MET A 53 12.77 2.72 -4.20
N LEU A 54 12.13 3.88 -3.98
CA LEU A 54 11.34 4.57 -5.00
C LEU A 54 12.18 4.86 -6.25
N LYS A 55 13.45 5.24 -6.07
CA LYS A 55 14.38 5.54 -7.17
C LYS A 55 15.06 4.31 -7.77
N SER A 56 14.93 3.16 -7.14
CA SER A 56 15.57 1.93 -7.60
C SER A 56 15.01 1.50 -8.96
N GLU A 57 15.89 0.99 -9.82
CA GLU A 57 15.51 0.49 -11.14
C GLU A 57 14.47 -0.65 -11.03
N GLU A 58 14.58 -1.49 -10.01
CA GLU A 58 13.65 -2.59 -9.76
C GLU A 58 12.23 -2.07 -9.51
N PHE A 59 12.07 -1.09 -8.61
CA PHE A 59 10.76 -0.53 -8.31
C PHE A 59 10.20 0.24 -9.51
N GLN A 60 11.03 1.00 -10.22
CA GLN A 60 10.62 1.71 -11.44
C GLN A 60 10.16 0.74 -12.54
N LYS A 61 10.82 -0.42 -12.70
CA LYS A 61 10.35 -1.49 -13.60
C LYS A 61 8.98 -2.03 -13.20
N VAL A 62 8.70 -2.12 -11.90
CA VAL A 62 7.39 -2.59 -11.40
C VAL A 62 6.30 -1.57 -11.73
N LEU A 63 6.56 -0.28 -11.51
CA LEU A 63 5.62 0.79 -11.87
C LEU A 63 5.37 0.81 -13.39
N ALA A 64 6.44 0.76 -14.19
CA ALA A 64 6.34 0.72 -15.65
C ALA A 64 5.58 -0.51 -16.16
N LYS A 65 5.82 -1.68 -15.55
CA LYS A 65 5.07 -2.90 -15.87
C LYS A 65 3.60 -2.74 -15.53
N ALA A 66 3.26 -2.17 -14.36
CA ALA A 66 1.88 -1.88 -13.97
C ALA A 66 1.20 -0.93 -14.97
N ASP A 67 1.94 0.01 -15.52
CA ASP A 67 1.46 0.97 -16.53
C ASP A 67 1.21 0.33 -17.88
N ALA A 68 2.08 -0.61 -18.28
CA ALA A 68 1.96 -1.36 -19.52
C ALA A 68 0.88 -2.47 -19.51
N LEU A 69 0.36 -2.85 -18.33
CA LEU A 69 -0.69 -3.86 -18.23
C LEU A 69 -1.99 -3.36 -18.87
N LYS A 70 -2.47 -4.12 -19.86
CA LYS A 70 -3.74 -3.86 -20.55
C LYS A 70 -4.80 -4.83 -20.05
N ALA A 71 -5.93 -4.27 -19.61
CA ALA A 71 -7.07 -5.08 -19.21
C ALA A 71 -7.54 -5.96 -20.37
N PRO A 72 -7.70 -7.27 -20.16
CA PRO A 72 -8.26 -8.17 -21.16
C PRO A 72 -9.76 -7.90 -21.32
N LYS A 73 -10.33 -8.35 -22.45
CA LYS A 73 -11.79 -8.45 -22.58
C LYS A 73 -12.32 -9.58 -21.70
N ASP A 74 -13.59 -9.48 -21.32
CA ASP A 74 -14.28 -10.47 -20.52
C ASP A 74 -14.13 -11.89 -21.10
N ALA A 75 -13.79 -12.82 -20.21
CA ALA A 75 -13.67 -14.23 -20.51
C ALA A 75 -15.04 -14.94 -20.52
N GLY A 76 -16.07 -14.32 -19.93
CA GLY A 76 -17.38 -14.92 -19.74
C GLY A 76 -17.39 -15.98 -18.63
N ILE A 77 -16.50 -15.80 -17.65
CA ILE A 77 -16.32 -16.64 -16.45
C ILE A 77 -16.41 -15.69 -15.26
N ALA A 78 -17.52 -15.77 -14.51
CA ALA A 78 -17.88 -14.75 -13.52
C ALA A 78 -16.79 -14.44 -12.50
N GLY A 79 -16.14 -15.46 -11.91
CA GLY A 79 -15.06 -15.25 -10.94
C GLY A 79 -13.82 -14.60 -11.55
N VAL A 80 -13.45 -14.99 -12.77
CA VAL A 80 -12.31 -14.43 -13.51
C VAL A 80 -12.58 -12.97 -13.88
N ASP A 81 -13.77 -12.68 -14.41
CA ASP A 81 -14.13 -11.34 -14.88
C ASP A 81 -14.28 -10.36 -13.70
N ALA A 82 -14.89 -10.80 -12.60
CA ALA A 82 -14.99 -10.02 -11.37
C ALA A 82 -13.60 -9.69 -10.81
N LEU A 83 -12.69 -10.67 -10.75
CA LEU A 83 -11.35 -10.43 -10.22
C LEU A 83 -10.52 -9.55 -11.16
N ALA A 84 -10.61 -9.76 -12.48
CA ALA A 84 -9.96 -8.90 -13.48
C ALA A 84 -10.44 -7.45 -13.40
N GLY A 85 -11.74 -7.23 -13.23
CA GLY A 85 -12.31 -5.90 -13.02
C GLY A 85 -11.78 -5.23 -11.75
N MET A 86 -11.81 -5.95 -10.63
CA MET A 86 -11.34 -5.42 -9.34
C MET A 86 -9.87 -4.98 -9.39
N VAL A 87 -8.96 -5.83 -9.90
CA VAL A 87 -7.53 -5.48 -9.97
C VAL A 87 -7.27 -4.34 -10.96
N THR A 88 -8.09 -4.20 -12.01
CA THR A 88 -8.02 -3.08 -12.96
C THR A 88 -8.39 -1.76 -12.29
N THR A 89 -9.47 -1.75 -11.49
CA THR A 89 -9.87 -0.58 -10.71
C THR A 89 -8.77 -0.16 -9.74
N MET A 90 -8.17 -1.12 -9.01
CA MET A 90 -7.08 -0.82 -8.09
C MET A 90 -5.85 -0.26 -8.78
N LEU A 91 -5.45 -0.85 -9.92
CA LEU A 91 -4.30 -0.36 -10.69
C LEU A 91 -4.53 1.08 -11.16
N THR A 92 -5.73 1.37 -11.66
CA THR A 92 -6.12 2.71 -12.11
C THR A 92 -6.04 3.70 -10.95
N GLN A 93 -6.64 3.35 -9.82
CA GLN A 93 -6.65 4.21 -8.64
C GLN A 93 -5.25 4.42 -8.06
N LEU A 94 -4.35 3.43 -8.08
CA LEU A 94 -2.96 3.67 -7.67
C LEU A 94 -2.24 4.61 -8.62
N LYS A 95 -2.37 4.42 -9.94
CA LYS A 95 -1.76 5.30 -10.96
C LYS A 95 -2.14 6.76 -10.76
N GLU A 96 -3.44 7.01 -10.57
CA GLU A 96 -3.97 8.36 -10.31
C GLU A 96 -3.40 8.97 -9.03
N ASN A 97 -3.15 8.14 -8.01
CA ASN A 97 -2.67 8.61 -6.72
C ASN A 97 -1.14 8.67 -6.57
N ARG A 98 -0.35 8.20 -7.54
CA ARG A 98 1.13 8.22 -7.44
C ARG A 98 1.69 9.63 -7.19
N GLN A 99 1.03 10.64 -7.72
CA GLN A 99 1.42 12.05 -7.54
C GLN A 99 1.21 12.56 -6.10
N LEU A 100 0.39 11.86 -5.29
CA LEU A 100 0.15 12.24 -3.90
C LEU A 100 1.36 11.99 -3.00
N ILE A 101 2.15 10.94 -3.26
CA ILE A 101 3.33 10.63 -2.43
C ILE A 101 4.37 11.77 -2.46
N PRO A 102 4.82 12.29 -3.62
CA PRO A 102 5.71 13.45 -3.66
C PRO A 102 5.15 14.68 -2.95
N GLN A 103 3.85 14.96 -3.11
CA GLN A 103 3.20 16.10 -2.46
C GLN A 103 3.15 15.93 -0.94
N MET A 104 2.78 14.74 -0.47
CA MET A 104 2.76 14.39 0.96
C MET A 104 4.14 14.43 1.59
N TYR A 105 5.14 13.95 0.87
CA TYR A 105 6.53 14.06 1.27
C TYR A 105 6.92 15.53 1.46
N ALA A 106 6.75 16.35 0.42
CA ALA A 106 7.10 17.76 0.46
C ALA A 106 6.38 18.53 1.58
N SER A 107 5.09 18.24 1.80
CA SER A 107 4.30 18.84 2.87
C SER A 107 4.84 18.56 4.27
N VAL A 108 5.42 17.38 4.49
CA VAL A 108 5.86 16.93 5.82
C VAL A 108 7.34 17.21 6.06
N THR A 109 8.15 17.17 5.01
CA THR A 109 9.62 17.30 5.12
C THR A 109 10.14 18.69 4.79
N GLY A 110 9.36 19.50 4.06
CA GLY A 110 9.83 20.77 3.48
C GLY A 110 10.83 20.59 2.34
N GLN A 111 10.97 19.38 1.81
CA GLN A 111 11.90 19.05 0.72
C GLN A 111 11.20 18.20 -0.33
N THR A 112 11.62 18.30 -1.59
CA THR A 112 11.19 17.35 -2.63
C THR A 112 11.76 15.96 -2.35
N ILE A 113 11.25 14.93 -3.04
CA ILE A 113 11.81 13.57 -2.99
C ILE A 113 13.27 13.51 -3.46
N ASP A 114 13.73 14.53 -4.19
CA ASP A 114 15.12 14.70 -4.63
C ASP A 114 16.01 15.42 -3.62
N GLY A 115 15.46 15.78 -2.45
CA GLY A 115 16.18 16.46 -1.38
C GLY A 115 16.37 17.96 -1.62
N LEU A 116 15.75 18.53 -2.65
CA LEU A 116 15.76 19.96 -2.87
C LEU A 116 14.78 20.63 -1.90
N PRO A 117 15.16 21.75 -1.25
CA PRO A 117 14.22 22.55 -0.47
C PRO A 117 13.01 22.94 -1.32
N THR A 118 11.79 22.80 -0.80
CA THR A 118 10.59 23.27 -1.49
C THR A 118 10.06 24.54 -0.82
N THR A 119 9.83 25.58 -1.62
CA THR A 119 9.15 26.82 -1.19
C THR A 119 7.65 26.73 -1.41
N GLU A 120 7.17 25.74 -2.17
CA GLU A 120 5.77 25.48 -2.49
C GLU A 120 5.22 24.32 -1.64
N VAL A 121 5.39 24.41 -0.33
CA VAL A 121 4.79 23.46 0.62
C VAL A 121 3.30 23.77 0.69
N LYS A 122 2.48 23.10 -0.13
CA LYS A 122 1.02 23.14 0.08
C LYS A 122 0.74 22.42 1.41
N PRO A 123 0.23 23.11 2.46
CA PRO A 123 -0.04 22.45 3.72
C PRO A 123 -1.12 21.39 3.49
N LEU A 124 -0.78 20.12 3.70
CA LEU A 124 -1.77 19.06 3.69
C LEU A 124 -2.44 19.00 5.06
N SER A 125 -3.77 18.84 5.05
CA SER A 125 -4.47 18.57 6.30
C SER A 125 -4.07 17.18 6.81
N PRO A 126 -3.99 16.98 8.14
CA PRO A 126 -3.77 15.64 8.71
C PRO A 126 -4.76 14.59 8.18
N ASP A 127 -5.97 15.02 7.82
CA ASP A 127 -7.00 14.17 7.22
C ASP A 127 -6.61 13.65 5.83
N GLN A 128 -5.86 14.41 5.03
CA GLN A 128 -5.42 13.95 3.71
C GLN A 128 -4.41 12.79 3.82
N LEU A 129 -3.47 12.87 4.76
CA LEU A 129 -2.54 11.76 5.05
C LEU A 129 -3.29 10.53 5.57
N MET A 130 -4.26 10.75 6.47
CA MET A 130 -5.07 9.67 7.04
C MET A 130 -5.98 9.01 6.00
N ASN A 131 -6.60 9.78 5.12
CA ASN A 131 -7.47 9.28 4.06
C ASN A 131 -6.69 8.42 3.06
N PHE A 132 -5.48 8.85 2.69
CA PHE A 132 -4.65 8.05 1.80
C PHE A 132 -4.09 6.80 2.49
N SER A 133 -3.75 6.86 3.79
CA SER A 133 -3.44 5.67 4.59
C SER A 133 -4.60 4.65 4.58
N LYS A 134 -5.84 5.12 4.84
CA LYS A 134 -7.05 4.28 4.79
C LYS A 134 -7.26 3.66 3.41
N LEU A 135 -6.99 4.42 2.34
CA LEU A 135 -7.07 3.92 0.97
C LEU A 135 -6.08 2.76 0.76
N CYS A 136 -4.80 2.93 1.12
CA CYS A 136 -3.80 1.87 1.00
C CYS A 136 -4.17 0.63 1.81
N LEU A 137 -4.72 0.79 3.02
CA LEU A 137 -5.19 -0.31 3.87
C LEU A 137 -6.38 -1.05 3.24
N SER A 138 -7.34 -0.31 2.67
CA SER A 138 -8.51 -0.88 1.98
C SER A 138 -8.10 -1.69 0.76
N MET A 139 -7.18 -1.16 -0.05
CA MET A 139 -6.61 -1.87 -1.20
C MET A 139 -5.83 -3.11 -0.77
N GLY A 140 -4.98 -3.00 0.26
CA GLY A 140 -4.24 -4.14 0.81
C GLY A 140 -5.13 -5.26 1.32
N SER A 141 -6.20 -4.90 2.03
CA SER A 141 -7.20 -5.86 2.53
C SER A 141 -7.93 -6.56 1.39
N SER A 142 -8.33 -5.80 0.37
CA SER A 142 -9.00 -6.33 -0.81
C SER A 142 -8.06 -7.26 -1.61
N LEU A 143 -6.77 -6.92 -1.72
CA LEU A 143 -5.76 -7.77 -2.35
C LEU A 143 -5.56 -9.11 -1.61
N LEU A 144 -5.55 -9.08 -0.28
CA LEU A 144 -5.48 -10.28 0.56
C LEU A 144 -6.72 -11.17 0.36
N LYS A 145 -7.91 -10.57 0.29
CA LYS A 145 -9.15 -11.31 0.01
C LYS A 145 -9.07 -11.98 -1.37
N SER A 146 -8.69 -11.24 -2.40
CA SER A 146 -8.55 -11.75 -3.77
C SER A 146 -7.45 -12.79 -3.97
N SER A 147 -6.47 -12.84 -3.07
CA SER A 147 -5.46 -13.91 -3.10
C SER A 147 -6.07 -15.28 -2.82
N LYS A 148 -7.19 -15.35 -2.11
CA LYS A 148 -7.96 -16.60 -1.93
C LYS A 148 -8.71 -16.98 -3.21
N ASP A 149 -9.30 -16.00 -3.89
CA ASP A 149 -10.03 -16.22 -5.15
C ASP A 149 -9.11 -16.76 -6.26
N LEU A 150 -7.83 -16.35 -6.27
CA LEU A 150 -6.81 -16.87 -7.20
C LEU A 150 -6.64 -18.41 -7.17
N ILE A 151 -6.97 -19.06 -6.04
CA ILE A 151 -6.81 -20.50 -5.86
C ILE A 151 -7.92 -21.25 -6.63
N THR A 152 -9.12 -20.68 -6.73
CA THR A 152 -10.28 -21.33 -7.36
C THR A 152 -10.35 -21.10 -8.87
N LEU A 153 -9.81 -19.97 -9.36
CA LEU A 153 -9.89 -19.60 -10.78
C LEU A 153 -9.39 -20.67 -11.76
N PRO A 154 -8.27 -21.41 -11.53
CA PRO A 154 -7.85 -22.46 -12.45
C PRO A 154 -8.92 -23.56 -12.65
N GLY A 155 -9.67 -23.89 -11.60
CA GLY A 155 -10.78 -24.87 -11.67
C GLY A 155 -11.95 -24.33 -12.49
N GLU A 156 -12.33 -23.07 -12.26
CA GLU A 156 -13.40 -22.39 -13.03
C GLU A 156 -13.05 -22.29 -14.52
N ILE A 157 -11.79 -21.94 -14.84
CA ILE A 157 -11.27 -21.85 -16.20
C ILE A 157 -11.34 -23.20 -16.92
N LYS A 158 -10.95 -24.28 -16.25
CA LYS A 158 -10.99 -25.63 -16.81
C LYS A 158 -12.42 -26.06 -17.15
N SER A 159 -13.39 -25.68 -16.32
CA SER A 159 -14.81 -26.07 -16.47
C SER A 159 -15.60 -25.21 -17.45
N ALA A 160 -15.07 -24.06 -17.92
CA ALA A 160 -15.80 -23.10 -18.74
C ALA A 160 -15.86 -23.44 -20.25
N GLY A 161 -15.20 -24.52 -20.69
CA GLY A 161 -15.08 -24.90 -22.10
C GLY A 161 -13.93 -24.18 -22.83
N LEU A 162 -13.50 -24.71 -23.99
CA LEU A 162 -12.23 -24.35 -24.63
C LEU A 162 -12.08 -22.84 -24.92
N MET A 163 -13.08 -22.21 -25.55
CA MET A 163 -12.98 -20.81 -25.95
C MET A 163 -12.98 -19.85 -24.75
N LYS A 164 -13.84 -20.08 -23.75
CA LYS A 164 -13.86 -19.30 -22.50
C LYS A 164 -12.61 -19.57 -21.67
N GLY A 165 -12.14 -20.82 -21.64
CA GLY A 165 -10.92 -21.23 -20.96
C GLY A 165 -9.69 -20.48 -21.46
N ILE A 166 -9.51 -20.34 -22.79
CA ILE A 166 -8.40 -19.58 -23.38
C ILE A 166 -8.47 -18.09 -22.97
N LYS A 167 -9.65 -17.48 -23.01
CA LYS A 167 -9.82 -16.09 -22.55
C LYS A 167 -9.56 -15.97 -21.04
N GLY A 168 -10.04 -16.92 -20.27
CA GLY A 168 -9.84 -17.02 -18.83
C GLY A 168 -8.37 -17.14 -18.44
N LEU A 169 -7.56 -17.89 -19.21
CA LEU A 169 -6.11 -17.97 -19.01
C LEU A 169 -5.41 -16.62 -19.25
N LYS A 170 -5.81 -15.88 -20.30
CA LYS A 170 -5.29 -14.51 -20.53
C LYS A 170 -5.63 -13.58 -19.37
N SER A 171 -6.87 -13.66 -18.89
CA SER A 171 -7.31 -12.90 -17.73
C SER A 171 -6.58 -13.31 -16.45
N LEU A 172 -6.33 -14.60 -16.23
CA LEU A 172 -5.56 -15.07 -15.08
C LEU A 172 -4.10 -14.56 -15.10
N MET A 173 -3.44 -14.53 -16.26
CA MET A 173 -2.09 -13.97 -16.39
C MET A 173 -2.07 -12.47 -16.10
N TYR A 174 -3.06 -11.74 -16.61
CA TYR A 174 -3.25 -10.33 -16.30
C TYR A 174 -3.48 -10.10 -14.81
N ILE A 175 -4.39 -10.86 -14.18
CA ILE A 175 -4.69 -10.79 -12.75
C ILE A 175 -3.42 -11.03 -11.93
N LYS A 176 -2.67 -12.10 -12.20
CA LYS A 176 -1.43 -12.42 -11.47
C LYS A 176 -0.39 -11.31 -11.58
N SER A 177 -0.21 -10.77 -12.79
CA SER A 177 0.73 -9.67 -13.03
C SER A 177 0.30 -8.39 -12.31
N SER A 178 -1.00 -8.08 -12.35
CA SER A 178 -1.61 -6.93 -11.68
C SER A 178 -1.45 -7.03 -10.17
N ILE A 179 -1.79 -8.17 -9.57
CA ILE A 179 -1.64 -8.42 -8.12
C ILE A 179 -0.18 -8.29 -7.69
N GLY A 180 0.76 -8.82 -8.47
CA GLY A 180 2.19 -8.69 -8.20
C GLY A 180 2.64 -7.23 -8.12
N ALA A 181 2.23 -6.41 -9.09
CA ALA A 181 2.54 -4.97 -9.09
C ALA A 181 1.83 -4.21 -7.95
N LEU A 182 0.53 -4.46 -7.77
CA LEU A 182 -0.28 -3.87 -6.70
C LEU A 182 0.31 -4.15 -5.32
N LYS A 183 0.77 -5.38 -5.06
CA LYS A 183 1.37 -5.75 -3.77
C LYS A 183 2.58 -4.88 -3.44
N GLN A 184 3.47 -4.67 -4.41
CA GLN A 184 4.69 -3.89 -4.20
C GLN A 184 4.37 -2.40 -4.00
N GLU A 185 3.53 -1.84 -4.86
CA GLU A 185 3.18 -0.42 -4.81
C GLU A 185 2.37 -0.07 -3.55
N ILE A 186 1.39 -0.90 -3.17
CA ILE A 186 0.64 -0.73 -1.92
C ILE A 186 1.58 -0.84 -0.71
N SER A 187 2.50 -1.80 -0.71
CA SER A 187 3.45 -1.95 0.40
C SER A 187 4.34 -0.73 0.55
N PHE A 188 4.88 -0.22 -0.56
CA PHE A 188 5.67 1.02 -0.57
C PHE A 188 4.84 2.21 -0.07
N ASN A 189 3.66 2.44 -0.64
CA ASN A 189 2.79 3.58 -0.28
C ASN A 189 2.41 3.53 1.20
N SER A 190 2.03 2.36 1.73
CA SER A 190 1.73 2.19 3.16
C SER A 190 2.92 2.52 4.06
N LYS A 191 4.13 2.05 3.71
CA LYS A 191 5.35 2.34 4.50
C LYS A 191 5.68 3.83 4.48
N MET A 192 5.67 4.44 3.30
CA MET A 192 5.95 5.87 3.14
C MET A 192 4.96 6.71 3.93
N ILE A 193 3.66 6.46 3.78
CA ILE A 193 2.62 7.24 4.47
C ILE A 193 2.69 7.08 5.98
N ASN A 194 2.91 5.85 6.48
CA ASN A 194 3.04 5.62 7.91
C ASN A 194 4.26 6.38 8.48
N ASN A 195 5.38 6.41 7.74
CA ASN A 195 6.55 7.21 8.11
C ASN A 195 6.22 8.71 8.14
N LEU A 196 5.54 9.23 7.12
CA LEU A 196 5.15 10.65 7.04
C LEU A 196 4.17 11.03 8.16
N ILE A 197 3.20 10.17 8.48
CA ILE A 197 2.27 10.38 9.61
C ILE A 197 3.03 10.43 10.94
N ALA A 198 3.94 9.48 11.18
CA ALA A 198 4.73 9.45 12.42
C ALA A 198 5.60 10.71 12.54
N THR A 199 6.21 11.14 11.43
CA THR A 199 7.02 12.36 11.37
C THR A 199 6.20 13.60 11.68
N ASN A 200 5.03 13.74 11.07
CA ASN A 200 4.15 14.88 11.29
C ASN A 200 3.67 14.93 12.76
N LYS A 201 3.36 13.78 13.37
CA LYS A 201 3.00 13.70 14.79
C LYS A 201 4.10 14.21 15.72
N LEU A 202 5.35 13.80 15.49
CA LEU A 202 6.49 14.25 16.30
C LEU A 202 6.76 15.75 16.12
N ALA A 203 6.65 16.27 14.90
CA ALA A 203 6.80 17.70 14.62
C ALA A 203 5.73 18.54 15.34
N MET A 204 4.47 18.08 15.34
CA MET A 204 3.39 18.74 16.06
C MET A 204 3.59 18.72 17.58
N ALA A 205 4.03 17.60 18.16
CA ALA A 205 4.30 17.49 19.60
C ALA A 205 5.42 18.44 20.07
N ALA A 206 6.45 18.63 19.25
CA ALA A 206 7.55 19.56 19.53
C ALA A 206 7.11 21.05 19.48
N ASN A 207 6.08 21.38 18.70
CA ASN A 207 5.55 22.74 18.60
C ASN A 207 4.57 23.11 19.73
N THR A 208 3.97 22.12 20.41
CA THR A 208 3.06 22.35 21.55
C THR A 208 3.78 22.47 22.90
N THR A 209 5.10 22.34 22.94
CA THR A 209 5.92 22.42 24.17
C THR A 209 6.66 23.76 24.32
N LYS A 210 6.37 24.74 23.46
CA LYS A 210 6.80 26.14 23.60
C LYS A 210 5.66 27.00 24.11
#